data_AF-A0A1M7JVN6-F1
#
_entry.id   AF-A0A1M7JVN6-F1
#
_cell.length_a   1.000
_cell.length_b   1.000
_cell.length_c   1.000
_cell.angle_alpha   90.00
_cell.angle_beta   90.00
_cell.angle_gamma   90.00
#
_symmetry.space_group_name_H-M   'P 1'
#
loop_
_entity.id
_entity.type
_entity.pdbx_description
1 polymer ?
#
loop_
_entity_poly.entity_id
_entity_poly.type
_entity_poly.pdbx_seq_one_letter_code
_entity_poly.pdbx_strand_id
1 'polypeptide(L)'
;MNDVAFATYVCGYCGAEQSAQVSPRTCPRCGHFGPERDFPTRETLTIREQNDRFRAGLVSPTGCPLPGTVVVTAGVRDRGRDFETEAYLAAATDTAFTEDNDPWGDHGFGVVEVNGEKLFWKIDLYDRALEYGSPEPTDPARTHRVLTILFPSEY
;
A
#
# COMPACT_ATOMS: atom_id res chain seq x y z
N MET A 1 9.56 30.11 -9.86
CA MET A 1 9.83 29.95 -8.41
C MET A 1 9.17 28.64 -8.04
N ASN A 2 9.96 27.57 -7.85
CA ASN A 2 9.42 26.29 -7.40
C ASN A 2 9.04 26.44 -5.95
N ASP A 3 7.74 26.57 -5.69
CA ASP A 3 7.18 26.51 -4.35
C ASP A 3 7.21 25.04 -3.92
N VAL A 4 8.28 24.63 -3.25
CA VAL A 4 8.42 23.24 -2.78
C VAL A 4 7.49 23.08 -1.57
N ALA A 5 6.37 22.38 -1.79
CA ALA A 5 5.36 22.12 -0.78
C ALA A 5 5.99 21.42 0.44
N PHE A 6 5.59 21.85 1.64
CA PHE A 6 5.96 21.19 2.88
C PHE A 6 5.07 19.97 3.10
N ALA A 7 5.68 18.86 3.51
CA ALA A 7 4.99 17.67 3.98
C ALA A 7 5.17 17.50 5.49
N THR A 8 4.23 16.81 6.13
CA THR A 8 4.34 16.42 7.53
C THR A 8 4.88 15.01 7.61
N TYR A 9 6.08 14.86 8.16
CA TYR A 9 6.77 13.60 8.38
C TYR A 9 6.61 13.14 9.82
N VAL A 10 6.56 11.82 10.03
CA VAL A 10 6.37 11.18 11.33
C VAL A 10 7.57 10.29 11.61
N CYS A 11 8.25 10.49 12.73
CA CYS A 11 9.33 9.60 13.15
C CYS A 11 8.78 8.22 13.54
N GLY A 12 9.18 7.17 12.83
CA GLY A 12 8.77 5.79 13.09
C GLY A 12 9.20 5.25 14.46
N TYR A 13 10.18 5.86 15.11
CA TYR A 13 10.66 5.44 16.43
C TYR A 13 9.86 6.04 17.60
N CYS A 14 9.56 7.34 17.56
CA CYS A 14 8.92 8.04 18.67
C CYS A 14 7.56 8.69 18.35
N GLY A 15 7.11 8.61 17.09
CA GLY A 15 5.86 9.21 16.62
C GLY A 15 5.85 10.74 16.56
N ALA A 16 7.00 11.40 16.73
CA ALA A 16 7.06 12.86 16.61
C ALA A 16 6.80 13.31 15.18
N GLU A 17 6.00 14.35 15.04
CA GLU A 17 5.72 14.97 13.75
C GLU A 17 6.65 16.15 13.50
N GLN A 18 7.05 16.34 12.25
CA GLN A 18 7.84 17.48 11.81
C GLN A 18 7.46 17.85 10.38
N SER A 19 7.32 19.15 10.11
CA SER A 19 7.12 19.65 8.75
C SER A 19 8.47 19.92 8.11
N ALA A 20 8.68 19.40 6.90
CA ALA A 20 9.89 19.62 6.11
C ALA A 20 9.56 19.62 4.61
N GLN A 21 10.45 20.19 3.79
CA GLN A 21 10.33 20.16 2.33
C GLN A 21 10.89 18.88 1.70
N VAL A 22 11.71 18.16 2.45
CA VAL A 22 12.34 16.89 2.06
C VAL A 22 12.30 15.94 3.23
N SER A 23 12.40 14.64 2.96
CA SER A 23 12.41 13.63 4.02
C SER A 23 13.54 13.91 5.00
N PRO A 24 13.26 14.02 6.31
CA PRO A 24 14.30 14.16 7.30
C PRO A 24 15.07 12.84 7.47
N ARG A 25 16.29 12.95 7.98
CA ARG A 25 17.10 11.79 8.40
C ARG A 25 17.29 11.70 9.91
N THR A 26 16.90 12.75 10.64
CA THR A 26 17.05 12.84 12.09
C THR A 26 15.77 13.38 12.72
N CYS A 27 15.30 12.72 13.78
CA CYS A 27 14.18 13.21 14.58
C CYS A 27 14.66 14.29 15.56
N PRO A 28 14.09 15.52 15.55
CA PRO A 28 14.48 16.58 16.48
C PRO A 28 14.04 16.30 17.93
N ARG A 29 13.11 15.35 18.14
CA ARG A 29 12.58 15.01 19.47
C ARG A 29 13.40 13.92 20.16
N CYS A 30 13.63 12.79 19.51
CA CYS A 30 14.30 11.64 20.13
C CYS A 30 15.75 11.43 19.65
N GLY A 31 16.20 12.16 18.63
CA GLY A 31 17.54 12.00 18.07
C GLY A 31 17.73 10.77 17.17
N HIS A 32 16.67 9.99 16.90
CA HIS A 32 16.74 8.86 15.96
C HIS A 32 17.29 9.31 14.61
N PHE A 33 18.26 8.57 14.08
CA PHE A 33 18.87 8.80 12.77
C PHE A 33 18.66 7.57 11.88
N GLY A 34 18.13 7.77 10.68
CA GLY A 34 17.70 6.66 9.83
C GLY A 34 17.54 6.98 8.34
N PRO A 35 17.15 5.98 7.53
CA PRO A 35 16.72 6.16 6.14
C PRO A 35 15.37 6.92 6.05
N GLU A 36 14.99 7.32 4.83
CA GLU A 36 13.73 8.04 4.58
C GLU A 36 12.49 7.27 5.04
N ARG A 37 12.52 5.93 4.93
CA ARG A 37 11.43 5.07 5.39
C ARG A 37 11.16 5.12 6.90
N ASP A 38 12.14 5.53 7.70
CA ASP A 38 11.95 5.76 9.14
C ASP A 38 11.20 7.06 9.43
N PHE A 39 10.99 7.89 8.40
CA PHE A 39 10.30 9.16 8.46
C PHE A 39 9.22 9.23 7.36
N PRO A 40 8.20 8.36 7.37
CA PRO A 40 7.12 8.43 6.40
C PRO A 40 6.32 9.74 6.56
N THR A 41 5.67 10.18 5.49
CA THR A 41 4.70 11.28 5.62
C THR A 41 3.44 10.81 6.35
N ARG A 42 2.71 11.74 6.95
CA ARG A 42 1.38 11.47 7.52
C ARG A 42 0.38 10.97 6.46
N GLU A 43 0.55 11.43 5.22
CA GLU A 43 -0.19 10.93 4.06
C GLU A 43 0.13 9.45 3.79
N THR A 44 1.42 9.09 3.69
CA THR A 44 1.90 7.70 3.53
C THR A 44 1.34 6.79 4.62
N LEU A 45 1.38 7.22 5.89
CA LEU A 45 0.82 6.43 7.00
C LEU A 45 -0.70 6.23 6.90
N THR A 46 -1.42 7.23 6.39
CA THR A 46 -2.85 7.12 6.17
C THR A 46 -3.15 6.16 5.02
N ILE A 47 -2.40 6.26 3.92
CA ILE A 47 -2.52 5.33 2.78
C ILE A 47 -2.20 3.91 3.24
N ARG A 48 -1.13 3.70 4.01
CA ARG A 48 -0.77 2.42 4.63
C ARG A 48 -1.94 1.79 5.37
N GLU A 49 -2.52 2.51 6.33
CA GLU A 49 -3.64 2.00 7.11
C GLU A 49 -4.83 1.64 6.22
N GLN A 50 -5.14 2.48 5.23
CA GLN A 50 -6.25 2.23 4.31
C GLN A 50 -5.98 1.03 3.38
N ASN A 51 -4.76 0.86 2.90
CA ASN A 51 -4.37 -0.30 2.08
C ASN A 51 -4.43 -1.59 2.89
N ASP A 52 -3.94 -1.59 4.12
CA ASP A 52 -4.05 -2.73 5.04
C ASP A 52 -5.52 -3.10 5.30
N ARG A 53 -6.36 -2.10 5.57
CA ARG A 53 -7.81 -2.30 5.75
C ARG A 53 -8.48 -2.78 4.46
N PHE A 54 -8.04 -2.33 3.29
CA PHE A 54 -8.55 -2.79 2.01
C PHE A 54 -8.25 -4.28 1.81
N ARG A 55 -6.98 -4.68 2.02
CA ARG A 55 -6.50 -6.07 1.93
C ARG A 55 -7.21 -6.99 2.93
N ALA A 56 -7.26 -6.61 4.21
CA ALA A 56 -7.97 -7.39 5.23
C ALA A 56 -9.48 -7.52 4.93
N GLY A 57 -10.05 -6.54 4.22
CA GLY A 57 -11.44 -6.54 3.78
C GLY A 57 -11.81 -7.68 2.82
N LEU A 58 -10.85 -8.26 2.09
CA LEU A 58 -11.07 -9.38 1.17
C LEU A 58 -11.59 -10.64 1.89
N VAL A 59 -11.19 -10.82 3.14
CA VAL A 59 -11.52 -12.00 3.96
C VAL A 59 -12.44 -11.66 5.13
N SER A 60 -12.84 -10.39 5.23
CA SER A 60 -13.73 -9.90 6.28
C SER A 60 -15.18 -10.34 6.01
N PRO A 61 -15.89 -10.93 6.99
CA PRO A 61 -17.29 -11.30 6.83
C PRO A 61 -18.22 -10.09 6.65
N THR A 62 -17.79 -8.89 7.04
CA THR A 62 -18.52 -7.63 6.84
C THR A 62 -18.12 -6.91 5.55
N GLY A 63 -17.19 -7.49 4.78
CA GLY A 63 -16.63 -6.90 3.56
C GLY A 63 -15.62 -5.78 3.83
N CYS A 64 -15.23 -5.09 2.76
CA CYS A 64 -14.31 -3.96 2.83
C CYS A 64 -15.08 -2.63 2.98
N PRO A 65 -14.73 -1.78 3.96
CA PRO A 65 -15.38 -0.48 4.14
C PRO A 65 -14.91 0.60 3.15
N LEU A 66 -13.91 0.31 2.32
CA LEU A 66 -13.32 1.25 1.37
C LEU A 66 -13.77 0.92 -0.06
N PRO A 67 -14.07 1.92 -0.90
CA PRO A 67 -14.38 1.69 -2.31
C PRO A 67 -13.20 1.03 -3.03
N GLY A 68 -13.48 -0.06 -3.74
CA GLY A 68 -12.45 -0.68 -4.54
C GLY A 68 -12.90 -1.90 -5.34
N THR A 69 -11.98 -2.36 -6.17
CA THR A 69 -12.11 -3.53 -7.01
C THR A 69 -10.92 -4.45 -6.73
N VAL A 70 -11.19 -5.75 -6.65
CA VAL A 70 -10.15 -6.77 -6.61
C VAL A 70 -10.17 -7.49 -7.95
N VAL A 71 -9.01 -7.58 -8.59
CA VAL A 71 -8.83 -8.27 -9.86
C VAL A 71 -7.67 -9.25 -9.77
N VAL A 72 -7.79 -10.33 -10.51
CA VAL A 72 -6.69 -11.27 -10.76
C VAL A 72 -6.48 -11.40 -12.26
N THR A 73 -5.24 -11.55 -12.67
CA THR A 73 -4.87 -11.78 -14.07
C THR A 73 -5.34 -13.15 -14.56
N ALA A 74 -5.33 -13.32 -15.89
CA ALA A 74 -5.70 -14.59 -16.51
C ALA A 74 -4.80 -15.74 -16.03
N GLY A 75 -3.49 -15.52 -15.91
CA GLY A 75 -2.57 -16.54 -15.43
C GLY A 75 -2.95 -17.06 -14.04
N VAL A 76 -3.27 -16.16 -13.10
CA VAL A 76 -3.71 -16.56 -11.74
C VAL A 76 -5.03 -17.32 -11.80
N ARG A 77 -6.01 -16.83 -12.59
CA ARG A 77 -7.32 -17.49 -12.73
C ARG A 77 -7.21 -18.88 -13.36
N ASP A 78 -6.31 -19.07 -14.31
CA ASP A 78 -6.11 -20.35 -15.01
C ASP A 78 -5.55 -21.45 -14.10
N ARG A 79 -4.99 -21.11 -12.93
CA ARG A 79 -4.59 -22.08 -11.90
C ARG A 79 -5.78 -22.69 -11.14
N GLY A 80 -6.99 -22.15 -11.31
CA GLY A 80 -8.21 -22.64 -10.70
C GLY A 80 -8.58 -21.94 -9.39
N ARG A 81 -9.81 -22.23 -8.93
CA ARG A 81 -10.48 -21.50 -7.83
C ARG A 81 -9.77 -21.61 -6.48
N ASP A 82 -9.19 -22.77 -6.19
CA ASP A 82 -8.50 -23.00 -4.92
C ASP A 82 -7.24 -22.13 -4.85
N PHE A 83 -6.44 -22.12 -5.92
CA PHE A 83 -5.27 -21.25 -6.04
C PHE A 83 -5.64 -19.76 -5.99
N GLU A 84 -6.71 -19.35 -6.68
CA GLU A 84 -7.21 -17.97 -6.63
C GLU A 84 -7.64 -17.58 -5.21
N THR A 85 -8.30 -18.49 -4.48
CA THR A 85 -8.69 -18.26 -3.07
C THR A 85 -7.47 -18.10 -2.18
N GLU A 86 -6.46 -18.97 -2.33
CA GLU A 86 -5.21 -18.87 -1.59
C GLU A 86 -4.45 -17.58 -1.91
N ALA A 87 -4.50 -17.11 -3.16
CA ALA A 87 -3.93 -15.83 -3.57
C ALA A 87 -4.62 -14.65 -2.87
N TYR A 88 -5.96 -14.64 -2.78
CA TYR A 88 -6.68 -13.63 -2.01
C TYR A 88 -6.33 -13.67 -0.52
N LEU A 89 -6.26 -14.86 0.08
CA LEU A 89 -5.87 -15.04 1.48
C LEU A 89 -4.46 -14.49 1.71
N ALA A 90 -3.50 -14.86 0.86
CA ALA A 90 -2.11 -14.43 0.96
C ALA A 90 -2.00 -12.90 0.89
N ALA A 91 -2.63 -12.25 -0.10
CA ALA A 91 -2.63 -10.78 -0.21
C ALA A 91 -3.32 -10.10 0.99
N ALA A 92 -4.41 -10.69 1.50
CA ALA A 92 -5.16 -10.17 2.64
C ALA A 92 -4.38 -10.23 3.96
N THR A 93 -3.56 -11.25 4.15
CA THR A 93 -2.81 -11.48 5.40
C THR A 93 -1.34 -11.10 5.32
N ASP A 94 -0.86 -10.59 4.19
CA ASP A 94 0.55 -10.24 4.02
C ASP A 94 0.96 -9.11 4.97
N THR A 95 2.04 -9.34 5.70
CA THR A 95 2.69 -8.41 6.64
C THR A 95 4.17 -8.26 6.34
N ALA A 96 4.70 -8.91 5.31
CA ALA A 96 6.13 -8.96 5.01
C ALA A 96 6.54 -7.75 4.15
N PHE A 97 6.53 -6.56 4.76
CA PHE A 97 6.90 -5.31 4.10
C PHE A 97 8.38 -4.99 4.31
N THR A 98 9.22 -5.34 3.34
CA THR A 98 10.65 -5.05 3.31
C THR A 98 10.93 -3.85 2.39
N GLU A 99 12.17 -3.35 2.36
CA GLU A 99 12.53 -2.23 1.48
C GLU A 99 12.49 -2.64 0.00
N ASP A 100 12.69 -3.93 -0.27
CA ASP A 100 12.70 -4.49 -1.62
C ASP A 100 11.31 -4.55 -2.26
N ASN A 101 10.24 -4.72 -1.46
CA ASN A 101 8.86 -4.80 -1.96
C ASN A 101 7.99 -3.60 -1.58
N ASP A 102 8.33 -2.84 -0.55
CA ASP A 102 7.57 -1.67 -0.09
C ASP A 102 8.55 -0.53 0.26
N PRO A 103 9.23 0.05 -0.75
CA PRO A 103 10.23 1.09 -0.53
C PRO A 103 9.62 2.35 0.10
N TRP A 104 8.36 2.66 -0.24
CA TRP A 104 7.68 3.86 0.21
C TRP A 104 6.91 3.69 1.52
N GLY A 105 6.73 2.46 2.00
CA GLY A 105 6.05 2.24 3.27
C GLY A 105 4.54 2.45 3.22
N ASP A 106 3.93 2.49 2.04
CA ASP A 106 2.49 2.73 1.88
C ASP A 106 1.68 1.43 1.76
N HIS A 107 2.38 0.28 1.78
CA HIS A 107 1.80 -1.05 1.63
C HIS A 107 0.97 -1.16 0.35
N GLY A 108 1.39 -0.47 -0.71
CA GLY A 108 0.77 -0.50 -2.04
C GLY A 108 1.24 -1.65 -2.91
N PHE A 109 2.28 -2.38 -2.51
CA PHE A 109 2.81 -3.54 -3.23
C PHE A 109 3.30 -4.61 -2.25
N GLY A 110 3.21 -5.87 -2.66
CA GLY A 110 3.80 -6.98 -1.93
C GLY A 110 4.07 -8.20 -2.79
N VAL A 111 4.82 -9.12 -2.21
CA VAL A 111 5.26 -10.36 -2.85
C VAL A 111 4.91 -11.51 -1.91
N VAL A 112 4.12 -12.44 -2.39
CA VAL A 112 3.67 -13.61 -1.62
C VAL A 112 3.98 -14.90 -2.38
N GLU A 113 3.95 -16.02 -1.67
CA GLU A 113 4.10 -17.36 -2.25
C GLU A 113 2.83 -18.17 -2.00
N VAL A 114 2.30 -18.78 -3.06
CA VAL A 114 1.11 -19.64 -3.03
C VAL A 114 1.45 -20.93 -3.77
N ASN A 115 1.36 -22.08 -3.10
CA ASN A 115 1.73 -23.39 -3.68
C ASN A 115 3.10 -23.43 -4.37
N GLY A 116 4.10 -22.75 -3.79
CA GLY A 116 5.46 -22.67 -4.36
C GLY A 116 5.59 -21.71 -5.54
N GLU A 117 4.52 -21.01 -5.92
CA GLU A 117 4.52 -19.99 -6.97
C GLU A 117 4.61 -18.60 -6.36
N LYS A 118 5.51 -17.78 -6.88
CA LYS A 118 5.60 -16.37 -6.49
C LYS A 118 4.50 -15.58 -7.18
N LEU A 119 3.78 -14.78 -6.40
CA LEU A 119 2.79 -13.82 -6.88
C LEU A 119 3.15 -12.42 -6.41
N PHE A 120 2.81 -11.43 -7.22
CA PHE A 120 2.76 -10.04 -6.83
C PHE A 120 1.33 -9.65 -6.52
N TRP A 121 1.16 -8.73 -5.59
CA TRP A 121 -0.05 -7.96 -5.47
C TRP A 121 0.30 -6.47 -5.44
N LYS A 122 -0.57 -5.63 -5.99
CA LYS A 122 -0.44 -4.18 -5.95
C LYS A 122 -1.79 -3.49 -5.78
N ILE A 123 -1.79 -2.31 -5.17
CA ILE A 123 -2.95 -1.45 -5.01
C ILE A 123 -2.67 -0.13 -5.74
N ASP A 124 -3.43 0.13 -6.80
CA ASP A 124 -3.44 1.43 -7.46
C ASP A 124 -4.57 2.29 -6.86
N LEU A 125 -4.27 3.58 -6.64
CA LEU A 125 -5.21 4.56 -6.09
C LEU A 125 -5.75 5.46 -7.20
N TYR A 126 -6.93 5.14 -7.71
CA TYR A 126 -7.57 5.89 -8.78
C TYR A 126 -8.55 6.94 -8.25
N ASP A 127 -8.86 7.94 -9.07
CA ASP A 127 -10.08 8.74 -8.91
C ASP A 127 -11.35 7.87 -9.06
N ARG A 128 -12.52 8.45 -8.78
CA ARG A 128 -13.80 7.72 -8.85
C ARG A 128 -14.21 7.29 -10.27
N ALA A 129 -13.64 7.93 -11.30
CA ALA A 129 -13.92 7.60 -12.69
C ALA A 129 -13.01 6.49 -13.23
N LEU A 130 -11.98 6.09 -12.45
CA LEU A 130 -10.94 5.15 -12.85
C LEU A 130 -10.13 5.64 -14.07
N GLU A 131 -9.99 6.96 -14.24
CA GLU A 131 -9.29 7.55 -15.38
C GLU A 131 -7.84 7.94 -15.01
N TYR A 132 -7.67 8.54 -13.83
CA TYR A 132 -6.37 9.00 -13.34
C TYR A 132 -6.11 8.56 -11.90
N GLY A 133 -4.89 8.79 -11.42
CA GLY A 133 -4.58 8.69 -10.00
C GLY A 133 -5.41 9.68 -9.18
N SER A 134 -5.86 9.26 -8.00
CA SER A 134 -6.63 10.14 -7.12
C SER A 134 -5.82 11.38 -6.74
N PRO A 135 -6.34 12.60 -6.90
CA PRO A 135 -5.66 13.80 -6.43
C PRO A 135 -5.69 13.93 -4.90
N GLU A 136 -6.52 13.14 -4.22
CA GLU A 136 -6.67 13.12 -2.76
C GLU A 136 -6.66 11.65 -2.27
N PRO A 137 -5.50 10.96 -2.35
CA PRO A 137 -5.40 9.50 -2.15
C PRO A 137 -5.77 9.02 -0.74
N THR A 138 -5.79 9.94 0.22
CA THR A 138 -6.19 9.68 1.61
C THR A 138 -7.69 9.86 1.87
N ASP A 139 -8.46 10.42 0.94
CA ASP A 139 -9.92 10.55 1.07
C ASP A 139 -10.62 9.34 0.41
N PRO A 140 -11.23 8.42 1.20
CA PRO A 140 -11.95 7.27 0.65
C PRO A 140 -13.18 7.66 -0.17
N ALA A 141 -13.74 8.85 0.02
CA ALA A 141 -14.88 9.31 -0.78
C ALA A 141 -14.48 9.74 -2.19
N ARG A 142 -13.18 9.95 -2.44
CA ARG A 142 -12.60 10.41 -3.71
C ARG A 142 -11.67 9.41 -4.37
N THR A 143 -11.28 8.37 -3.64
CA THR A 143 -10.31 7.37 -4.07
C THR A 143 -10.96 6.00 -4.25
N HIS A 144 -10.72 5.37 -5.39
CA HIS A 144 -11.08 3.98 -5.66
C HIS A 144 -9.82 3.11 -5.70
N ARG A 145 -9.77 2.08 -4.86
CA ARG A 145 -8.62 1.17 -4.80
C ARG A 145 -8.76 0.02 -5.77
N VAL A 146 -7.74 -0.27 -6.56
CA VAL A 146 -7.70 -1.45 -7.41
C VAL A 146 -6.59 -2.36 -6.93
N LEU A 147 -6.95 -3.47 -6.26
CA LEU A 147 -5.99 -4.51 -5.92
C LEU A 147 -5.90 -5.50 -7.07
N THR A 148 -4.69 -5.65 -7.61
CA THR A 148 -4.38 -6.61 -8.68
C THR A 148 -3.46 -7.69 -8.11
N ILE A 149 -3.84 -8.97 -8.26
CA ILE A 149 -2.95 -10.11 -7.98
C ILE A 149 -2.54 -10.75 -9.30
N LEU A 150 -1.25 -10.96 -9.47
CA LEU A 150 -0.66 -11.37 -10.75
C LEU A 150 0.64 -12.15 -10.57
N PHE A 151 1.02 -12.92 -11.58
CA PHE A 151 2.36 -13.49 -11.64
C PHE A 151 3.41 -12.42 -11.94
N PRO A 152 4.67 -12.59 -11.49
CA PRO A 152 5.77 -11.71 -11.85
C PRO A 152 5.99 -11.55 -13.37
N SER A 153 5.63 -12.55 -14.17
CA SER A 153 5.71 -12.50 -15.64
C SER A 153 4.61 -11.68 -16.30
N GLU A 154 3.59 -11.28 -15.54
CA GLU A 154 2.44 -10.49 -16.00
C GLU A 154 2.53 -9.02 -15.55
N TYR A 155 3.58 -8.67 -14.81
CA TYR A 155 3.90 -7.32 -14.32
C TYR A 155 4.83 -6.60 -15.31
#